data_AF-A0A392S7W8-F1
#
_entry.id   AF-A0A392S7W8-F1
#
_cell.length_a   1.000
_cell.length_b   1.000
_cell.length_c   1.000
_cell.angle_alpha   90.00
_cell.angle_beta   90.00
_cell.angle_gamma   90.00
#
_symmetry.space_group_name_H-M   'P 1'
#
loop_
_entity.id
_entity.type
_entity.pdbx_description
1 polymer ?
#
loop_
_entity_poly.entity_id
_entity_poly.type
_entity_poly.pdbx_seq_one_letter_code
_entity_poly.pdbx_strand_id
1 'polypeptide(L)'
;TPKLIAGSSEGGAAVFRLDYNGKPACLAQSPQLHKQMSICADFGRVFEIGPVFRAENSLTHRHLCEFTGLDVEMEIKNHYFEVHLADLKFWVFAFEIAEGQDLIY
;
A
#
# COMPACT_ATOMS: atom_id res chain seq x y z
N THR A 1 4.35 -5.57 -4.10
CA THR A 1 3.68 -6.87 -3.79
C THR A 1 2.76 -7.26 -4.94
N PRO A 2 2.21 -8.50 -5.00
CA PRO A 2 1.29 -8.91 -6.06
C PRO A 2 0.03 -8.05 -6.09
N LYS A 3 -0.40 -7.65 -7.30
CA LYS A 3 -1.63 -6.85 -7.52
C LYS A 3 -2.81 -7.70 -7.96
N LEU A 4 -2.58 -8.96 -8.30
CA LEU A 4 -3.59 -9.98 -8.57
C LEU A 4 -3.68 -10.92 -7.38
N ILE A 5 -4.88 -11.03 -6.82
CA ILE A 5 -5.16 -11.86 -5.64
C ILE A 5 -6.43 -12.69 -5.85
N ALA A 6 -6.54 -13.83 -5.17
CA ALA A 6 -7.69 -14.74 -5.32
C ALA A 6 -8.96 -14.25 -4.62
N GLY A 7 -8.85 -13.27 -3.71
CA GLY A 7 -9.95 -12.74 -2.89
C GLY A 7 -9.83 -11.24 -2.64
N SER A 8 -10.59 -10.70 -1.69
CA SER A 8 -10.44 -9.29 -1.28
C SER A 8 -9.27 -9.11 -0.33
N SER A 9 -8.49 -8.04 -0.50
CA SER A 9 -7.42 -7.66 0.44
C SER A 9 -7.97 -7.00 1.71
N GLU A 10 -9.09 -6.28 1.61
CA GLU A 10 -9.77 -5.63 2.72
C GLU A 10 -11.20 -6.19 2.83
N GLY A 11 -11.56 -6.72 4.01
CA GLY A 11 -12.86 -7.37 4.21
C GLY A 11 -14.03 -6.43 3.93
N GLY A 12 -14.99 -6.88 3.11
CA GLY A 12 -16.22 -6.13 2.83
C GLY A 12 -16.12 -5.02 1.77
N ALA A 13 -14.94 -4.76 1.20
CA ALA A 13 -14.75 -3.72 0.20
C ALA A 13 -15.01 -4.22 -1.24
N ALA A 14 -15.49 -3.32 -2.11
CA ALA A 14 -15.72 -3.62 -3.53
C ALA A 14 -14.38 -3.84 -4.26
N VAL A 15 -14.30 -4.92 -5.06
CA VAL A 15 -13.08 -5.31 -5.80
C VAL A 15 -13.33 -5.36 -7.31
N PHE A 16 -12.33 -4.98 -8.10
CA PHE A 16 -12.32 -5.28 -9.53
C PHE A 16 -12.04 -6.76 -9.72
N ARG A 17 -12.98 -7.48 -10.34
CA ARG A 17 -12.87 -8.90 -10.65
C ARG A 17 -12.45 -9.09 -12.10
N LEU A 18 -11.64 -10.11 -12.33
CA LEU A 18 -11.20 -10.51 -13.66
C LEU A 18 -11.07 -12.04 -13.76
N ASP A 19 -11.18 -12.55 -14.98
CA ASP A 19 -10.86 -13.94 -15.29
C ASP A 19 -9.35 -14.04 -15.57
N TYR A 20 -8.67 -14.84 -14.77
CA TYR A 20 -7.24 -15.13 -14.89
C TYR A 20 -7.06 -16.60 -15.30
N ASN A 21 -7.09 -16.85 -16.61
CA ASN A 21 -6.93 -18.18 -17.22
C ASN A 21 -7.96 -19.22 -16.73
N GLY A 22 -9.24 -18.84 -16.69
CA GLY A 22 -10.33 -19.67 -16.20
C GLY A 22 -10.45 -19.71 -14.68
N LYS A 23 -9.69 -18.87 -13.96
CA LYS A 23 -9.74 -18.75 -12.50
C LYS A 23 -10.14 -17.33 -12.11
N PRO A 24 -11.10 -17.15 -11.18
CA PRO A 24 -11.44 -15.82 -10.71
C PRO A 24 -10.26 -15.20 -9.96
N ALA A 25 -9.96 -13.95 -10.28
CA ALA A 25 -9.00 -13.12 -9.57
C ALA A 25 -9.58 -11.73 -9.34
N CYS A 26 -8.93 -10.99 -8.43
CA CYS A 26 -9.27 -9.63 -8.08
C CYS A 26 -8.03 -8.75 -8.10
N LEU A 27 -8.19 -7.45 -8.39
CA LEU A 27 -7.14 -6.46 -8.17
C LEU A 27 -7.07 -6.11 -6.67
N ALA A 28 -5.85 -6.06 -6.13
CA ALA A 28 -5.60 -5.74 -4.73
C ALA A 28 -5.89 -4.25 -4.42
N GLN A 29 -6.62 -4.00 -3.32
CA GLN A 29 -7.01 -2.64 -2.92
C GLN A 29 -5.93 -1.94 -2.08
N SER A 30 -4.98 -2.69 -1.56
CA SER A 30 -3.80 -2.19 -0.88
C SER A 30 -2.78 -3.34 -0.77
N PRO A 31 -1.50 -3.03 -0.56
CA PRO A 31 -0.48 -4.05 -0.32
C PRO A 31 -0.48 -4.58 1.13
N GLN A 32 -1.46 -4.19 1.96
CA GLN A 32 -1.42 -4.34 3.42
C GLN A 32 -1.06 -5.74 3.90
N LEU A 33 -1.79 -6.76 3.45
CA LEU A 33 -1.56 -8.15 3.89
C LEU A 33 -0.13 -8.63 3.58
N HIS A 34 0.37 -8.34 2.38
CA HIS A 34 1.70 -8.78 1.97
C HIS A 34 2.81 -8.03 2.72
N LYS A 35 2.62 -6.74 3.02
CA LYS A 35 3.56 -5.98 3.87
C LYS A 35 3.61 -6.57 5.27
N GLN A 36 2.45 -6.85 5.88
CA GLN A 36 2.37 -7.47 7.21
C GLN A 36 3.02 -8.85 7.23
N MET A 37 2.80 -9.67 6.20
CA MET A 37 3.51 -10.95 6.04
C MET A 37 5.03 -10.77 5.95
N SER A 38 5.50 -9.68 5.33
CA SER A 38 6.93 -9.37 5.24
C SER A 38 7.51 -8.98 6.61
N ILE A 39 6.76 -8.21 7.42
CA ILE A 39 7.15 -7.93 8.80
C ILE A 39 7.19 -9.21 9.64
N CYS A 40 6.21 -10.11 9.50
CA CYS A 40 6.23 -11.42 10.14
C CYS A 40 7.36 -12.34 9.66
N ALA A 41 7.98 -12.03 8.53
CA ALA A 41 9.15 -12.73 8.01
C ALA A 41 10.48 -12.05 8.41
N ASP A 42 10.47 -11.25 9.48
CA ASP A 42 11.63 -10.57 10.08
C ASP A 42 12.28 -9.49 9.20
N PHE A 43 11.55 -8.89 8.25
CA PHE A 43 12.08 -7.80 7.42
C PHE A 43 12.26 -6.49 8.22
N GLY A 44 11.64 -6.37 9.40
CA GLY A 44 11.76 -5.22 10.32
C GLY A 44 11.07 -3.94 9.85
N ARG A 45 11.34 -3.46 8.63
CA ARG A 45 10.71 -2.29 8.00
C ARG A 45 10.58 -2.50 6.50
N VAL A 46 9.40 -2.22 5.94
CA VAL A 46 9.14 -2.32 4.50
C VAL A 46 8.35 -1.12 4.01
N PHE A 47 8.60 -0.71 2.77
CA PHE A 47 7.76 0.26 2.07
C PHE A 47 7.46 -0.25 0.66
N GLU A 48 6.37 0.24 0.07
CA GLU A 48 5.97 -0.04 -1.29
C GLU A 48 5.48 1.23 -1.98
N ILE A 49 5.95 1.43 -3.22
CA ILE A 49 5.39 2.38 -4.17
C ILE A 49 4.79 1.56 -5.30
N GLY A 50 3.49 1.68 -5.54
CA GLY A 50 2.85 0.90 -6.60
C GLY A 50 1.37 1.19 -6.79
N PRO A 51 0.75 0.57 -7.80
CA PRO A 51 -0.66 0.80 -8.09
C PRO A 51 -1.57 0.24 -6.99
N VAL A 52 -2.64 0.98 -6.74
CA VAL A 52 -3.72 0.70 -5.79
C VAL A 52 -5.05 0.88 -6.51
N PHE A 53 -5.99 -0.05 -6.28
CA PHE A 53 -7.26 -0.08 -6.98
C PHE A 53 -8.45 0.01 -6.03
N ARG A 54 -9.36 0.96 -6.26
CA ARG A 54 -10.60 1.13 -5.48
C ARG A 54 -11.79 0.95 -6.41
N ALA A 55 -12.56 -0.12 -6.23
CA ALA A 55 -13.72 -0.42 -7.07
C ALA A 55 -15.04 0.15 -6.54
N GLU A 56 -14.96 1.11 -5.62
CA GLU A 56 -16.11 1.82 -5.08
C GLU A 56 -16.76 2.68 -6.17
N ASN A 57 -18.08 2.67 -6.26
CA ASN A 57 -18.82 3.52 -7.19
C ASN A 57 -18.96 4.96 -6.65
N SER A 58 -17.82 5.62 -6.42
CA SER A 58 -17.72 6.97 -5.88
C SER A 58 -17.05 7.89 -6.91
N LEU A 59 -17.86 8.61 -7.68
CA LEU A 59 -17.42 9.47 -8.78
C LEU A 59 -17.40 10.94 -8.35
N THR A 60 -16.56 11.27 -7.37
CA THR A 60 -16.33 12.67 -6.97
C THR A 60 -14.94 13.13 -7.42
N HIS A 61 -14.70 14.44 -7.38
CA HIS A 61 -13.40 15.03 -7.72
C HIS A 61 -12.23 14.57 -6.83
N ARG A 62 -12.48 13.80 -5.77
CA ARG A 62 -11.47 13.32 -4.81
C ARG A 62 -11.21 11.81 -4.88
N HIS A 63 -11.94 11.07 -5.71
CA HIS A 63 -11.84 9.61 -5.74
C HIS A 63 -11.33 9.14 -7.10
N LEU A 64 -10.28 8.33 -7.06
CA LEU A 64 -9.72 7.66 -8.22
C LEU A 64 -9.89 6.16 -8.05
N CYS A 65 -10.26 5.47 -9.14
CA CYS A 65 -10.34 4.01 -9.17
C CYS A 65 -8.96 3.34 -9.21
N GLU A 66 -7.95 4.05 -9.71
CA GLU A 66 -6.56 3.64 -9.75
C GLU A 66 -5.66 4.82 -9.41
N PHE A 67 -4.69 4.61 -8.52
CA PHE A 67 -3.70 5.61 -8.16
C PHE A 67 -2.39 4.93 -7.69
N THR A 68 -1.32 5.70 -7.59
CA THR A 68 -0.07 5.23 -6.99
C THR A 68 -0.13 5.41 -5.48
N GLY A 69 -0.11 4.30 -4.75
CA GLY A 69 -0.01 4.27 -3.29
C GLY A 69 1.44 4.35 -2.83
N LEU A 70 1.65 5.10 -1.76
CA LEU A 70 2.87 5.10 -0.98
C LEU A 70 2.54 4.47 0.38
N ASP A 71 3.05 3.28 0.60
CA ASP A 71 2.67 2.42 1.71
C ASP A 71 3.90 2.05 2.54
N VAL A 72 3.78 2.08 3.86
CA VAL A 72 4.85 1.69 4.79
C VAL A 72 4.32 0.71 5.83
N GLU A 73 5.19 -0.16 6.35
CA GLU A 73 4.92 -1.04 7.48
C GLU A 73 6.22 -1.23 8.26
N MET A 74 6.13 -1.32 9.59
CA MET A 74 7.30 -1.58 10.44
C MET A 74 6.93 -2.43 11.65
N GLU A 75 7.93 -3.18 12.12
CA GLU A 75 7.88 -3.83 13.42
C GLU A 75 7.72 -2.79 14.54
N ILE A 76 6.80 -3.07 15.46
CA ILE A 76 6.54 -2.24 16.64
C ILE A 76 7.24 -2.90 17.83
N LYS A 77 8.07 -2.15 18.56
CA LYS A 77 8.74 -2.67 19.75
C LYS A 77 7.90 -2.52 21.01
N ASN A 78 7.37 -1.32 21.24
CA ASN A 78 6.65 -0.99 22.48
C ASN A 78 5.30 -0.33 22.21
N HIS A 79 5.23 0.62 21.27
CA HIS A 79 4.00 1.40 21.05
C HIS A 79 3.85 1.84 19.59
N TYR A 80 2.61 1.94 19.11
CA TYR A 80 2.30 2.34 17.73
C TYR A 80 2.75 3.78 17.38
N PHE A 81 3.10 4.61 18.38
CA PHE A 81 3.67 5.94 18.14
C PHE A 81 5.01 5.88 17.40
N GLU A 82 5.72 4.75 17.52
CA GLU A 82 6.93 4.48 16.74
C GLU A 82 6.65 4.53 15.23
N VAL A 83 5.49 4.00 14.80
CA VAL A 83 5.06 4.01 13.40
C VAL A 83 4.73 5.43 12.95
N HIS A 84 4.00 6.20 13.76
CA HIS A 84 3.70 7.60 13.41
C HIS A 84 4.93 8.46 13.15
N LEU A 85 5.99 8.27 13.95
CA LEU A 85 7.26 8.99 13.74
C LEU A 85 7.98 8.53 12.48
N ALA A 86 7.95 7.23 12.17
CA ALA A 86 8.54 6.68 10.95
C ALA A 86 7.79 7.15 9.70
N ASP A 87 6.46 7.13 9.72
CA ASP A 87 5.60 7.61 8.65
C ASP A 87 5.88 9.07 8.33
N LEU A 88 5.95 9.93 9.35
CA LEU A 88 6.22 11.36 9.14
C LEU A 88 7.57 11.60 8.45
N LYS A 89 8.62 10.90 8.90
CA LYS A 89 9.95 11.00 8.29
C LYS A 89 9.96 10.49 6.84
N PHE A 90 9.24 9.41 6.59
CA PHE A 90 9.12 8.83 5.27
C PHE A 90 8.41 9.78 4.30
N TRP A 91 7.35 10.46 4.75
CA TRP A 91 6.69 11.48 3.95
C TRP A 91 7.59 12.66 3.63
N VAL A 92 8.29 13.21 4.63
CA VAL A 92 9.24 14.32 4.39
C VAL A 92 10.28 13.92 3.34
N PHE A 93 10.88 12.74 3.49
CA PHE A 93 11.84 12.20 2.53
C PHE A 93 11.25 12.02 1.12
N ALA A 94 10.02 11.49 1.02
CA ALA A 94 9.35 11.32 -0.26
C ALA A 94 9.07 12.66 -0.96
N PHE A 95 8.73 13.70 -0.20
CA PHE A 95 8.54 15.06 -0.71
C PHE A 95 9.87 15.66 -1.19
N GLU A 96 10.95 15.55 -0.41
CA GLU A 96 12.28 16.05 -0.79
C GLU A 96 12.76 15.40 -2.10
N ILE A 97 12.58 14.09 -2.26
CA ILE A 97 12.86 13.38 -3.52
C ILE A 97 12.00 13.93 -4.66
N ALA A 98 10.70 14.10 -4.44
CA ALA A 98 9.78 14.57 -5.48
C ALA A 98 10.10 16.01 -5.94
N GLU A 99 10.64 16.85 -5.06
CA GLU A 99 11.10 18.20 -5.37
C GLU A 99 12.49 18.25 -6.01
N GLY A 100 13.18 17.10 -6.15
CA GLY A 100 14.51 17.03 -6.73
C GLY A 100 15.58 17.69 -5.87
N GLN A 101 15.37 17.76 -4.54
CA GLN A 101 16.42 18.20 -3.63
C GLN A 101 17.47 17.08 -3.53
N ASP A 102 18.74 17.41 -3.80
CA ASP A 102 19.84 16.47 -3.59
C ASP A 102 19.86 16.07 -2.12
N LEU A 103 19.62 14.79 -1.85
CA LEU A 103 19.68 14.21 -0.51
C LEU A 103 21.12 14.31 0.00
N ILE A 104 21.40 15.35 0.79
CA ILE A 104 22.68 15.52 1.45
C ILE A 104 22.68 14.59 2.67
N TYR A 105 23.20 13.37 2.48
CA TYR A 105 23.51 12.45 3.57
C TYR A 105 24.81 12.85 4.29
#